data_AF-A0A075A0R3-F1
#
_entry.id   AF-A0A075A0R3-F1
#
_cell.length_a   1.000
_cell.length_b   1.000
_cell.length_c   1.000
_cell.angle_alpha   90.00
_cell.angle_beta   90.00
_cell.angle_gamma   90.00
#
_symmetry.space_group_name_H-M   'P 1'
#
loop_
_entity.id
_entity.type
_entity.pdbx_description
1 polymer ?
#
loop_
_entity_poly.entity_id
_entity_poly.type
_entity_poly.pdbx_seq_one_letter_code
_entity_poly.pdbx_strand_id
1 'polypeptide(L)'
;MAAVDTGSAPPKHDPPLTMEAYDLGGPGKLGALKNHQQAATNRLKTETRINNEKYLREHPEIQFMISAFLRDLLVKQPEDPRKHFTDFFIRSDLRDQILELEREYSQKMEDNATLRLLAGEDCNEADGTDEETP
;
A
#
# COMPACT_ATOMS: atom_id res chain seq x y z
N MET A 1 0.96 12.74 -40.86
CA MET A 1 1.52 12.95 -39.50
C MET A 1 0.91 11.89 -38.59
N ALA A 2 1.71 10.94 -38.10
CA ALA A 2 1.23 9.86 -37.26
C ALA A 2 0.73 10.42 -35.92
N ALA A 3 -0.45 10.01 -35.48
CA ALA A 3 -1.00 10.37 -34.18
C ALA A 3 -0.06 9.83 -33.09
N VAL A 4 0.55 10.72 -32.31
CA VAL A 4 1.31 10.35 -31.11
C VAL A 4 0.38 9.56 -30.21
N ASP A 5 0.70 8.28 -29.99
CA ASP A 5 -0.02 7.41 -29.07
C ASP A 5 0.24 7.91 -27.64
N THR A 6 -0.75 8.59 -27.07
CA THR A 6 -0.69 9.14 -25.71
C THR A 6 -1.08 8.13 -24.65
N GLY A 7 -1.25 6.83 -24.99
CA GLY A 7 -1.58 5.77 -24.05
C GLY A 7 -2.95 5.94 -23.37
N SER A 8 -3.84 6.74 -23.95
CA SER A 8 -5.14 7.11 -23.37
C SER A 8 -6.24 6.74 -24.35
N ALA A 9 -6.48 5.44 -24.52
CA ALA A 9 -7.64 4.97 -25.26
C ALA A 9 -8.93 5.39 -24.52
N PRO A 10 -10.01 5.71 -25.25
CA PRO A 10 -11.31 5.96 -24.61
C PRO A 10 -11.73 4.73 -23.80
N PRO A 11 -12.33 4.93 -22.60
CA PRO A 11 -12.84 3.82 -21.80
C PRO A 11 -13.82 2.98 -22.61
N LYS A 12 -13.64 1.65 -22.63
CA LYS A 12 -14.50 0.69 -23.34
C LYS A 12 -15.70 0.22 -22.50
N HIS A 13 -16.10 1.01 -21.52
CA HIS A 13 -17.22 0.72 -20.61
C HIS A 13 -18.06 1.98 -20.43
N ASP A 14 -19.36 1.80 -20.21
CA ASP A 14 -20.26 2.89 -19.88
C ASP A 14 -19.90 3.47 -18.50
N PRO A 15 -20.06 4.78 -18.30
CA PRO A 15 -19.88 5.37 -16.98
C PRO A 15 -20.91 4.78 -16.00
N PRO A 16 -20.57 4.67 -14.70
CA PRO A 16 -21.51 4.23 -13.69
C PRO A 16 -22.81 5.05 -13.72
N LEU A 17 -23.95 4.41 -13.46
CA LEU A 17 -25.30 4.97 -13.63
C LEU A 17 -25.53 6.32 -12.92
N THR A 18 -24.77 6.60 -11.85
CA THR A 18 -24.87 7.82 -11.04
C THR A 18 -23.87 8.91 -11.42
N MET A 19 -23.11 8.73 -12.50
CA MET A 19 -22.11 9.69 -12.97
C MET A 19 -22.46 10.19 -14.38
N GLU A 20 -22.10 11.45 -14.67
CA GLU A 20 -22.28 12.01 -16.01
C GLU A 20 -21.53 11.21 -17.08
N ALA A 21 -21.99 11.33 -18.33
CA ALA A 21 -21.28 10.80 -19.48
C ALA A 21 -19.82 11.29 -19.47
N TYR A 22 -18.86 10.43 -19.80
CA TYR A 22 -17.47 10.86 -19.93
C TYR A 22 -17.41 12.09 -20.84
N ASP A 23 -16.75 13.15 -20.37
CA ASP A 23 -16.49 14.35 -21.17
C ASP A 23 -15.56 13.96 -22.32
N LEU A 24 -16.12 13.41 -23.39
CA LEU A 24 -15.41 12.99 -24.60
C LEU A 24 -16.00 13.84 -25.72
N GLY A 25 -15.29 14.91 -26.10
CA GLY A 25 -15.73 15.86 -27.13
C GLY A 25 -15.81 15.29 -28.57
N GLY A 26 -15.98 13.98 -28.72
CA GLY A 26 -16.06 13.23 -29.97
C GLY A 26 -14.98 12.16 -30.13
N PRO A 27 -15.05 11.34 -31.20
CA PRO A 27 -14.04 10.32 -31.49
C PRO A 27 -12.65 10.96 -31.65
N GLY A 28 -11.70 10.51 -30.84
CA GLY A 28 -10.33 11.03 -30.80
C GLY A 28 -10.12 12.27 -29.93
N LYS A 29 -11.14 12.77 -29.21
CA LYS A 29 -10.98 13.84 -28.21
C LYS A 29 -11.03 13.28 -26.79
N LEU A 30 -10.02 13.62 -26.00
CA LEU A 30 -9.78 13.12 -24.64
C LEU A 30 -10.51 13.92 -23.54
N GLY A 31 -11.52 14.72 -23.92
CA GLY A 31 -12.23 15.62 -23.00
C GLY A 31 -11.59 16.98 -22.78
N ALA A 32 -11.82 17.56 -21.60
CA ALA A 32 -11.33 18.88 -21.19
C ALA A 32 -9.80 19.07 -21.28
N LEU A 33 -9.00 17.99 -21.30
CA LEU A 33 -7.54 18.07 -21.34
C LEU A 33 -6.97 17.89 -22.75
N LYS A 34 -6.01 18.74 -23.11
CA LYS A 34 -5.21 18.59 -24.34
C LYS A 34 -4.30 17.37 -24.24
N ASN A 35 -3.95 16.77 -25.38
CA ASN A 35 -3.12 15.54 -25.44
C ASN A 35 -1.82 15.61 -24.61
N HIS A 36 -1.10 16.73 -24.65
CA HIS A 36 0.13 16.90 -23.85
C HIS A 36 -0.16 17.00 -22.34
N GLN A 37 -1.29 17.60 -21.94
CA GLN A 37 -1.73 17.70 -20.55
C GLN A 37 -2.14 16.32 -20.04
N GLN A 38 -2.83 15.55 -20.88
CA GLN A 38 -3.19 14.17 -20.54
C GLN A 38 -1.93 13.31 -20.37
N ALA A 39 -0.96 13.41 -21.28
CA ALA A 39 0.30 12.68 -21.17
C ALA A 39 1.08 13.05 -19.89
N ALA A 40 1.17 14.35 -19.57
CA ALA A 40 1.78 14.82 -18.32
C ALA A 40 1.03 14.32 -17.07
N THR A 41 -0.31 14.34 -17.10
CA THR A 41 -1.16 13.84 -16.02
C THR A 41 -0.99 12.34 -15.83
N ASN A 42 -0.93 11.57 -16.93
CA ASN A 42 -0.72 10.13 -16.89
C ASN A 42 0.64 9.79 -16.28
N ARG A 43 1.70 10.50 -16.68
CA ARG A 43 3.03 10.34 -16.10
C ARG A 43 3.02 10.62 -14.60
N LEU A 44 2.45 11.74 -14.18
CA LEU A 44 2.34 12.12 -12.77
C LEU A 44 1.58 11.05 -11.98
N LYS A 45 0.42 10.58 -12.48
CA LYS A 45 -0.37 9.52 -11.83
C LYS A 45 0.43 8.24 -11.67
N THR A 46 1.19 7.83 -12.69
CA THR A 46 2.03 6.64 -12.63
C THR A 46 3.13 6.80 -11.58
N GLU A 47 3.85 7.92 -11.58
CA GLU A 47 4.89 8.21 -10.58
C GLU A 47 4.31 8.26 -9.16
N THR A 48 3.15 8.90 -8.96
CA THR A 48 2.46 8.92 -7.68
C THR A 48 2.03 7.52 -7.23
N ARG A 49 1.50 6.68 -8.13
CA ARG A 49 1.11 5.30 -7.80
C ARG A 49 2.30 4.47 -7.33
N ILE A 50 3.43 4.57 -8.02
CA ILE A 50 4.67 3.88 -7.65
C ILE A 50 5.14 4.35 -6.27
N ASN A 51 5.16 5.66 -6.03
CA ASN A 51 5.60 6.21 -4.74
C ASN A 51 4.67 5.80 -3.59
N ASN A 52 3.36 5.81 -3.80
CA ASN A 52 2.39 5.36 -2.80
C ASN A 52 2.58 3.87 -2.48
N GLU A 53 2.76 3.03 -3.50
CA GLU A 53 2.99 1.60 -3.30
C GLU A 53 4.32 1.34 -2.57
N LYS A 54 5.39 2.04 -2.94
CA LYS A 54 6.67 2.00 -2.24
C LYS A 54 6.49 2.39 -0.77
N TYR A 55 5.77 3.47 -0.48
CA TYR A 55 5.47 3.89 0.88
C TYR A 55 4.70 2.80 1.65
N LEU A 56 3.66 2.23 1.06
CA LEU A 56 2.86 1.16 1.70
C LEU A 56 3.66 -0.12 1.97
N ARG A 57 4.73 -0.40 1.19
CA ARG A 57 5.61 -1.57 1.39
C ARG A 57 6.75 -1.30 2.38
N GLU A 58 7.34 -0.11 2.33
CA GLU A 58 8.54 0.22 3.11
C GLU A 58 8.22 0.69 4.52
N HIS A 59 7.04 1.28 4.74
CA HIS A 59 6.68 1.83 6.04
C HIS A 59 5.88 0.83 6.88
N PRO A 60 6.39 0.40 8.05
CA PRO A 60 5.77 -0.63 8.88
C PRO A 60 4.48 -0.15 9.56
N GLU A 61 4.24 1.16 9.63
CA GLU A 61 3.03 1.80 10.18
C GLU A 61 1.73 1.14 9.67
N ILE A 62 1.67 0.85 8.36
CA ILE A 62 0.50 0.23 7.72
C ILE A 62 0.31 -1.21 8.20
N GLN A 63 1.40 -1.97 8.31
CA GLN A 63 1.37 -3.34 8.80
C GLN A 63 0.88 -3.38 10.26
N PHE A 64 1.34 -2.45 11.09
CA PHE A 64 0.88 -2.34 12.48
C PHE A 64 -0.60 -1.94 12.57
N MET A 65 -1.08 -1.01 11.74
CA MET A 65 -2.50 -0.67 11.66
C MET A 65 -3.39 -1.88 11.35
N ILE A 66 -3.03 -2.64 10.32
CA ILE A 66 -3.78 -3.83 9.92
C ILE A 66 -3.73 -4.89 11.03
N SER A 67 -2.55 -5.12 11.61
CA SER A 67 -2.36 -6.12 12.66
C SER A 67 -3.12 -5.77 13.94
N ALA A 68 -3.12 -4.49 14.33
CA ALA A 68 -3.88 -3.99 15.48
C ALA A 68 -5.38 -4.14 15.26
N PHE A 69 -5.88 -3.79 14.07
CA PHE A 69 -7.28 -3.99 13.72
C PHE A 69 -7.66 -5.47 13.75
N LEU A 70 -6.87 -6.35 13.14
CA LEU A 70 -7.13 -7.79 13.13
C LEU A 70 -7.12 -8.38 14.54
N ARG A 71 -6.19 -7.96 15.39
CA ARG A 71 -6.18 -8.35 16.81
C ARG A 71 -7.48 -7.93 17.50
N ASP A 72 -7.91 -6.69 17.33
CA ASP A 72 -9.13 -6.17 17.95
C ASP A 72 -10.38 -6.89 17.42
N LEU A 73 -10.42 -7.17 16.11
CA LEU A 73 -11.50 -7.88 15.45
C LEU A 73 -11.61 -9.33 15.95
N LEU A 74 -10.48 -10.04 16.08
CA LEU A 74 -10.45 -11.42 16.56
C LEU A 74 -10.76 -11.54 18.06
N VAL A 75 -10.38 -10.54 18.87
CA VAL A 75 -10.66 -10.53 20.31
C VAL A 75 -12.12 -10.17 20.61
N LYS A 76 -12.66 -9.15 19.95
CA LYS A 76 -14.03 -8.68 20.21
C LYS A 76 -15.10 -9.45 19.44
N GLN A 77 -14.72 -10.09 18.33
CA GLN A 77 -15.59 -10.83 17.42
C GLN A 77 -16.96 -10.15 17.21
N PRO A 78 -16.98 -8.91 16.71
CA PRO A 78 -18.20 -8.12 16.59
C PRO A 78 -19.17 -8.71 15.56
N GLU A 79 -20.47 -8.47 15.77
CA GLU A 79 -21.55 -8.95 14.91
C GLU A 79 -21.50 -8.32 13.50
N ASP A 80 -21.07 -7.07 13.39
CA ASP A 80 -20.79 -6.40 12.11
C ASP A 80 -19.32 -5.94 12.01
N PRO A 81 -18.46 -6.72 11.32
CA PRO A 81 -17.06 -6.38 11.10
C PRO A 81 -16.84 -5.08 10.34
N ARG A 82 -17.76 -4.69 9.45
CA ARG A 82 -17.60 -3.50 8.60
C ARG A 82 -17.81 -2.24 9.41
N LYS A 83 -18.86 -2.22 10.24
CA LYS A 83 -19.09 -1.13 11.18
C LYS A 83 -17.93 -1.00 12.16
N HIS A 84 -17.42 -2.12 12.69
CA HIS A 84 -16.26 -2.12 13.57
C HIS A 84 -15.01 -1.55 12.90
N PHE A 85 -14.78 -1.88 11.62
CA PHE A 85 -13.69 -1.28 10.83
C PHE A 85 -13.79 0.24 10.76
N THR A 86 -14.97 0.76 10.43
CA THR A 86 -15.21 2.20 10.36
C THR A 86 -14.99 2.87 11.72
N ASP A 87 -15.57 2.30 12.78
CA ASP A 87 -15.44 2.83 14.15
C ASP A 87 -13.98 2.79 14.63
N PHE A 88 -13.17 1.81 14.20
CA PHE A 88 -11.76 1.70 14.54
C PHE A 88 -10.89 2.75 13.84
N PHE A 89 -11.05 2.92 12.53
CA PHE A 89 -10.21 3.82 11.72
C PHE A 89 -10.59 5.30 11.80
N ILE A 90 -11.80 5.63 12.26
CA ILE A 90 -12.23 7.02 12.48
C ILE A 90 -11.61 7.64 13.74
N ARG A 91 -11.08 6.82 14.67
CA ARG A 91 -10.59 7.32 15.95
C ARG A 91 -9.38 8.23 15.76
N SER A 92 -9.42 9.39 16.39
CA SER A 92 -8.32 10.38 16.34
C SER A 92 -7.06 9.92 17.08
N ASP A 93 -7.19 8.99 18.02
CA ASP A 93 -6.10 8.44 18.83
C ASP A 93 -5.36 7.26 18.17
N LEU A 94 -5.86 6.77 17.03
CA LEU A 94 -5.30 5.60 16.36
C LEU A 94 -3.83 5.81 15.98
N ARG A 95 -3.49 6.99 15.46
CA ARG A 95 -2.12 7.28 15.02
C ARG A 95 -1.11 7.15 16.16
N ASP A 96 -1.43 7.73 17.31
CA ASP A 96 -0.54 7.72 18.47
C ASP A 96 -0.38 6.29 19.03
N GLN A 97 -1.47 5.51 19.02
CA GLN A 97 -1.42 4.10 19.43
C GLN A 97 -0.54 3.25 18.53
N ILE A 98 -0.58 3.48 17.22
CA ILE A 98 0.24 2.72 16.26
C ILE A 98 1.72 3.06 16.39
N LEU A 99 2.05 4.34 16.58
CA LEU A 99 3.44 4.77 16.81
C LEU A 99 4.00 4.19 18.10
N GLU A 100 3.21 4.13 19.17
CA GLU A 100 3.65 3.50 20.42
C GLU A 100 3.82 1.98 20.23
N LEU A 101 2.89 1.34 19.52
CA LEU A 101 2.97 -0.09 19.24
C LEU A 101 4.20 -0.44 18.39
N GLU A 102 4.52 0.36 17.38
CA GLU A 102 5.75 0.22 16.58
C GLU A 102 7.01 0.33 17.45
N ARG A 103 7.04 1.31 18.37
CA ARG A 103 8.16 1.47 19.32
C ARG A 103 8.31 0.25 20.22
N GLU A 104 7.21 -0.22 20.81
CA GLU A 104 7.23 -1.40 21.69
C GLU A 104 7.71 -2.66 20.95
N TYR A 105 7.25 -2.87 19.71
CA TYR A 105 7.69 -4.02 18.90
C TYR A 105 9.17 -3.95 18.57
N SER A 106 9.68 -2.75 18.27
CA SER A 106 11.10 -2.52 17.99
C SER A 106 11.96 -2.79 19.23
N GLN A 107 11.53 -2.29 20.39
CA GLN A 107 12.17 -2.54 21.68
C GLN A 107 12.23 -4.04 22.00
N LYS A 108 11.11 -4.76 21.82
CA LYS A 108 11.05 -6.22 22.07
C LYS A 108 11.94 -7.01 21.13
N MET A 109 12.07 -6.59 19.87
CA MET A 109 12.98 -7.21 18.91
C MET A 109 14.44 -7.05 19.36
N GLU A 110 14.82 -5.85 19.79
CA GLU A 110 16.16 -5.58 20.33
C GLU A 110 16.43 -6.41 21.57
N ASP A 111 15.52 -6.39 22.54
CA ASP A 111 15.63 -7.18 23.77
C ASP A 111 15.76 -8.68 23.44
N ASN A 112 14.93 -9.21 22.54
CA ASN A 112 15.01 -10.61 22.13
C ASN A 112 16.34 -10.94 21.44
N ALA A 113 16.86 -10.05 20.60
CA ALA A 113 18.16 -10.22 19.97
C ALA A 113 19.30 -10.24 21.02
N THR A 114 19.26 -9.35 22.01
CA THR A 114 20.26 -9.35 23.10
C THR A 114 20.18 -10.62 23.95
N LEU A 115 18.98 -11.14 24.21
CA LEU A 115 18.80 -12.39 24.94
C LEU A 115 19.39 -13.59 24.19
N ARG A 116 19.22 -13.66 22.86
CA ARG A 116 19.83 -14.73 22.04
C ARG A 116 21.37 -14.67 22.06
N LEU A 117 21.94 -13.46 21.98
CA LEU A 117 23.38 -13.26 22.11
C LEU A 117 23.90 -13.70 23.48
N LEU A 118 23.20 -13.33 24.57
CA LEU A 118 23.56 -13.72 25.93
C LEU A 118 23.40 -15.23 26.18
N ALA A 119 22.44 -15.87 25.51
CA ALA A 119 22.22 -17.30 25.56
C ALA A 119 23.30 -18.12 24.83
N GLY A 120 24.23 -17.47 24.12
CA GLY A 120 25.31 -18.14 23.39
C GLY A 120 24.81 -18.92 22.18
N GLU A 121 23.66 -18.54 21.61
CA GLU A 121 23.20 -19.09 20.33
C GLU A 121 24.09 -18.54 19.21
N ASP A 122 25.04 -19.35 18.72
CA ASP A 122 25.87 -19.01 17.58
C ASP A 122 25.00 -18.88 16.33
N CYS A 123 24.91 -17.68 15.76
CA CYS A 123 24.35 -17.43 14.43
C CYS A 123 25.29 -17.94 13.32
N ASN A 124 25.64 -19.22 13.33
CA ASN A 124 26.32 -19.88 12.23
C ASN A 124 25.49 -21.07 11.77
N GLU A 125 24.41 -20.79 11.05
CA GLU A 125 23.84 -21.72 10.07
C GLU A 125 24.10 -21.14 8.68
N ALA A 126 25.36 -21.23 8.26
CA ALA A 126 25.76 -21.20 6.87
C ALA A 126 26.87 -22.24 6.68
N ASP A 127 26.47 -23.51 6.74
CA ASP A 127 27.16 -24.56 5.99
C ASP A 127 26.14 -25.28 5.10
N GLY A 128 26.57 -25.52 3.87
CA GLY A 128 25.74 -25.79 2.71
C GLY A 128 26.37 -25.21 1.45
N THR A 129 27.68 -25.44 1.30
CA THR A 129 28.36 -25.43 0.01
C THR A 129 27.59 -26.31 -0.98
N ASP A 130 27.03 -25.73 -2.03
CA ASP A 130 26.78 -26.48 -3.27
C ASP A 130 27.81 -26.01 -4.29
N GLU A 131 28.66 -26.96 -4.64
CA GLU A 131 29.81 -26.85 -5.53
C GLU A 131 29.47 -26.27 -6.90
N GLU A 132 30.39 -25.44 -7.35
CA GLU A 132 30.70 -25.19 -8.74
C GLU A 132 31.18 -26.50 -9.39
N THR A 133 30.49 -27.00 -10.42
CA THR A 133 31.12 -27.85 -11.44
C THR A 133 30.60 -27.48 -12.84
N PRO A 134 31.43 -27.62 -13.90
CA PRO A 134 31.36 -26.84 -15.14
C PRO A 134 30.36 -27.33 -16.19
#